data_AF-A0A7S0QB47-F1
#
_entry.id   AF-A0A7S0QB47-F1
#
_cell.length_a   1.000
_cell.length_b   1.000
_cell.length_c   1.000
_cell.angle_alpha   90.00
_cell.angle_beta   90.00
_cell.angle_gamma   90.00
#
_symmetry.space_group_name_H-M   'P 1'
#
loop_
_entity.id
_entity.type
_entity.pdbx_description
1 polymer ?
#
loop_
_entity_poly.entity_id
_entity_poly.type
_entity_poly.pdbx_seq_one_letter_code
_entity_poly.pdbx_strand_id
1 'polypeptide(L)'
;ERGVLPSHLLEESSSLETVGNAYFARLLHTEMRGLRRLAIVNNRFHMARTKAVFTHVFTVPLLPGGPKSTYELTYIEVEDRLAPDVLLMRQEKEAVALPRFLPFGPWQKGTPSLRDMHEWLNQENTAYAA
;
A
#
# COMPACT_ATOMS: atom_id res chain seq x y z
N GLU A 1 1.85 -10.97 24.27
CA GLU A 1 2.67 -9.99 23.53
C GLU A 1 4.02 -10.61 23.21
N ARG A 2 4.48 -10.55 21.95
CA ARG A 2 5.67 -11.30 21.48
C ARG A 2 7.01 -10.65 21.83
N GLY A 3 7.10 -9.94 22.96
CA GLY A 3 8.32 -9.26 23.40
C GLY A 3 8.65 -7.94 22.69
N VAL A 4 7.69 -7.35 21.96
CA VAL A 4 7.86 -6.04 21.32
C VAL A 4 7.38 -4.93 22.26
N LEU A 5 8.18 -3.88 22.44
CA LEU A 5 7.80 -2.72 23.24
C LEU A 5 6.62 -1.97 22.60
N PRO A 6 5.60 -1.54 23.37
CA PRO A 6 4.47 -0.79 22.82
C PRO A 6 4.88 0.49 22.08
N SER A 7 5.95 1.15 22.51
CA SER A 7 6.49 2.35 21.84
C SER A 7 7.05 2.10 20.44
N HIS A 8 7.30 0.83 20.08
CA HIS A 8 7.72 0.43 18.73
C HIS A 8 6.53 0.03 17.84
N LEU A 9 5.32 -0.01 18.40
CA LEU A 9 4.10 -0.30 17.66
C LEU A 9 3.43 1.00 17.26
N LEU A 10 3.30 1.19 15.95
CA LEU A 10 2.56 2.30 15.37
C LEU A 10 1.34 1.71 14.69
N GLU A 11 0.17 2.04 15.21
CA GLU A 11 -1.10 1.61 14.65
C GLU A 11 -1.62 2.68 13.69
N GLU A 12 -2.13 2.21 12.56
CA GLU A 12 -2.81 3.02 11.57
C GLU A 12 -4.23 2.44 11.41
N SER A 13 -5.24 3.26 11.68
CA SER A 13 -6.64 2.83 11.81
C SER A 13 -7.60 3.57 10.87
N SER A 14 -7.09 4.42 9.99
CA SER A 14 -7.88 5.19 9.02
C SER A 14 -8.03 4.45 7.70
N SER A 15 -7.09 3.56 7.37
CA SER A 15 -7.12 2.86 6.09
C SER A 15 -8.19 1.77 6.00
N LEU A 16 -8.88 1.75 4.86
CA LEU A 16 -9.96 0.81 4.54
C LEU A 16 -9.56 -0.17 3.42
N GLU A 17 -8.54 0.16 2.63
CA GLU A 17 -8.10 -0.62 1.49
C GLU A 17 -6.61 -0.42 1.19
N THR A 18 -6.05 -1.25 0.31
CA THR A 18 -4.60 -1.41 0.11
C THR A 18 -3.85 -0.15 -0.34
N VAL A 19 -4.43 0.71 -1.17
CA VAL A 19 -3.84 2.01 -1.54
C VAL A 19 -3.79 2.91 -0.31
N GLY A 20 -4.90 3.00 0.43
CA GLY A 20 -4.97 3.66 1.73
C GLY A 20 -3.88 3.16 2.69
N ASN A 21 -3.74 1.84 2.88
CA ASN A 21 -2.73 1.28 3.78
C ASN A 21 -1.32 1.80 3.43
N ALA A 22 -0.96 1.82 2.14
CA ALA A 22 0.34 2.33 1.70
C ALA A 22 0.48 3.84 1.90
N TYR A 23 -0.57 4.60 1.53
CA TYR A 23 -0.60 6.05 1.58
C TYR A 23 -0.49 6.57 3.01
N PHE A 24 -1.33 6.06 3.92
CA PHE A 24 -1.34 6.46 5.32
C PHE A 24 -0.10 5.98 6.07
N ALA A 25 0.37 4.74 5.82
CA ALA A 25 1.63 4.29 6.42
C ALA A 25 2.80 5.22 6.03
N ARG A 26 2.84 5.65 4.76
CA ARG A 26 3.88 6.57 4.31
C ARG A 26 3.78 7.94 5.00
N LEU A 27 2.61 8.57 4.96
CA LEU A 27 2.45 9.93 5.48
C LEU A 27 2.47 10.02 7.00
N LEU A 28 1.78 9.11 7.70
CA LEU A 28 1.61 9.19 9.14
C LEU A 28 2.83 8.67 9.89
N HIS A 29 3.58 7.74 9.31
CA HIS A 29 4.65 7.05 10.02
C HIS A 29 6.01 7.23 9.37
N THR A 30 6.18 6.78 8.12
CA THR A 30 7.54 6.64 7.58
C THR A 30 8.16 7.98 7.20
N GLU A 31 7.38 8.90 6.64
CA GLU A 31 7.86 10.22 6.26
C GLU A 31 8.29 11.01 7.50
N MET A 32 7.41 11.08 8.52
CA MET A 32 7.64 11.82 9.77
C MET A 32 8.78 11.26 10.61
N ARG A 33 9.03 9.95 10.54
CA ARG A 33 10.05 9.27 11.37
C ARG A 33 11.34 8.96 10.62
N GLY A 34 11.47 9.35 9.35
CA GLY A 34 12.66 9.04 8.56
C GLY A 34 12.89 7.54 8.32
N LEU A 35 11.86 6.70 8.43
CA LEU A 35 11.98 5.27 8.18
C LEU A 35 12.09 5.04 6.67
N ARG A 36 13.21 4.51 6.18
CA ARG A 36 13.45 4.36 4.73
C ARG A 36 13.64 2.91 4.28
N ARG A 37 13.99 2.01 5.19
CA ARG A 37 14.09 0.56 4.92
C ARG A 37 12.92 -0.14 5.57
N LEU A 38 12.02 -0.69 4.76
CA LEU A 38 10.75 -1.24 5.22
C LEU A 38 10.60 -2.68 4.76
N ALA A 39 10.18 -3.54 5.68
CA ALA A 39 9.72 -4.89 5.37
C ALA A 39 8.18 -4.87 5.32
N ILE A 40 7.63 -5.09 4.13
CA ILE A 40 6.18 -5.19 3.91
C ILE A 40 5.81 -6.67 4.01
N VAL A 41 5.08 -7.01 5.08
CA VAL A 41 4.65 -8.38 5.36
C VAL A 41 3.17 -8.50 5.01
N ASN A 42 2.80 -9.48 4.18
CA ASN A 42 1.40 -9.73 3.87
C ASN A 42 1.16 -11.18 3.45
N ASN A 43 -0.10 -11.61 3.47
CA ASN A 43 -0.50 -12.93 3.00
C ASN A 43 -0.15 -13.10 1.51
N ARG A 44 0.28 -14.30 1.13
CA ARG A 44 0.72 -14.62 -0.24
C ARG A 44 -0.33 -14.28 -1.28
N PHE A 45 -1.61 -14.61 -1.06
CA PHE A 45 -2.67 -14.34 -2.04
C PHE A 45 -2.81 -12.86 -2.40
N HIS A 46 -2.47 -11.95 -1.48
CA HIS A 46 -2.62 -10.50 -1.62
C HIS A 46 -1.30 -9.78 -1.97
N MET A 47 -0.19 -10.52 -1.99
CA MET A 47 1.13 -9.90 -2.09
C MET A 47 1.36 -9.23 -3.45
N ALA A 48 0.82 -9.76 -4.55
CA ALA A 48 1.02 -9.18 -5.88
C ALA A 48 0.50 -7.73 -5.96
N ARG A 49 -0.72 -7.49 -5.48
CA ARG A 49 -1.31 -6.14 -5.45
C ARG A 49 -0.64 -5.26 -4.41
N THR A 50 -0.29 -5.83 -3.26
CA THR A 50 0.50 -5.13 -2.23
C THR A 50 1.82 -4.60 -2.79
N LYS A 51 2.60 -5.44 -3.48
CA LYS A 51 3.86 -5.06 -4.14
C LYS A 51 3.65 -3.94 -5.16
N ALA A 52 2.65 -4.07 -6.03
CA ALA A 52 2.37 -3.09 -7.07
C ALA A 52 2.02 -1.70 -6.48
N VAL A 53 1.16 -1.69 -5.47
CA VAL A 53 0.70 -0.48 -4.79
C VAL A 53 1.82 0.16 -3.94
N PHE A 54 2.43 -0.60 -3.02
CA PHE A 54 3.45 -0.07 -2.12
C PHE A 54 4.68 0.42 -2.89
N THR A 55 5.13 -0.30 -3.92
CA THR A 55 6.26 0.15 -4.75
C THR A 55 5.96 1.52 -5.37
N HIS A 56 4.78 1.71 -5.95
CA HIS A 56 4.41 3.00 -6.54
C HIS A 56 4.33 4.10 -5.47
N VAL A 57 3.54 3.88 -4.43
CA VAL A 57 3.28 4.85 -3.36
C VAL A 57 4.57 5.30 -2.69
N PHE A 58 5.54 4.42 -2.48
CA PHE A 58 6.82 4.74 -1.84
C PHE A 58 7.91 5.23 -2.82
N THR A 59 7.66 5.22 -4.12
CA THR A 59 8.58 5.75 -5.14
C THR A 59 8.24 7.20 -5.53
N VAL A 60 6.96 7.52 -5.64
CA VAL A 60 6.51 8.83 -6.13
C VAL A 60 6.97 9.98 -5.22
N PRO A 61 7.21 11.19 -5.75
CA PRO A 61 7.46 12.38 -4.93
C PRO A 61 6.28 12.75 -4.04
N LEU A 62 6.53 13.55 -3.00
CA LEU A 62 5.47 14.11 -2.16
C LEU A 62 4.58 15.09 -2.97
N LEU A 63 5.23 15.98 -3.73
CA LEU A 63 4.59 16.99 -4.55
C LEU A 63 4.91 16.78 -6.04
N PRO A 64 4.03 17.23 -6.96
CA PRO A 64 4.30 17.16 -8.40
C PRO A 64 5.62 17.85 -8.76
N GLY A 65 6.43 17.19 -9.60
CA GLY A 65 7.75 17.70 -10.01
C GLY A 65 8.86 17.57 -8.96
N GLY A 66 8.56 17.07 -7.76
CA GLY A 66 9.56 16.82 -6.72
C GLY A 66 10.46 15.61 -7.00
N PRO A 67 11.52 15.42 -6.20
CA PRO A 67 12.40 14.26 -6.33
C PRO A 67 11.65 12.97 -5.94
N LYS A 68 11.92 11.89 -6.68
CA LYS A 68 11.49 10.55 -6.29
C LYS A 68 12.06 10.19 -4.91
N SER A 69 11.32 9.35 -4.21
CA SER A 69 11.71 8.94 -2.86
C SER A 69 12.67 7.76 -2.89
N THR A 70 13.52 7.65 -1.87
CA THR A 70 14.63 6.68 -1.80
C THR A 70 14.35 5.55 -0.82
N TYR A 71 13.11 5.04 -0.80
CA TYR A 71 12.74 3.92 0.07
C TYR A 71 13.30 2.60 -0.46
N GLU A 72 13.75 1.75 0.45
CA GLU A 72 14.12 0.36 0.18
C GLU A 72 13.03 -0.54 0.76
N LEU A 73 12.31 -1.22 -0.12
CA LEU A 73 11.21 -2.11 0.26
C LEU A 73 11.62 -3.58 0.08
N THR A 74 11.47 -4.37 1.13
CA THR A 74 11.51 -5.84 1.06
C THR A 74 10.12 -6.38 1.28
N TYR A 75 9.75 -7.42 0.53
CA TYR A 75 8.42 -8.04 0.63
C TYR A 75 8.52 -9.45 1.18
N ILE A 76 7.78 -9.72 2.25
CA ILE A 76 7.78 -11.01 2.94
C ILE A 76 6.37 -11.58 2.86
N GLU A 77 6.25 -12.70 2.16
CA GLU A 77 5.00 -13.44 2.03
C GLU A 77 4.82 -14.37 3.22
N VAL A 78 3.63 -14.36 3.81
CA VAL A 78 3.22 -15.31 4.84
C VAL A 78 2.09 -16.19 4.32
N GLU A 79 1.96 -17.36 4.95
CA GLU A 79 0.97 -18.38 4.58
C GLU A 79 -0.47 -17.87 4.64
N ASP A 80 -1.27 -18.28 3.67
CA ASP A 80 -2.68 -17.96 3.58
C ASP A 80 -3.48 -18.81 4.59
N ARG A 81 -3.79 -18.26 5.76
CA ARG A 81 -4.57 -18.96 6.81
C ARG A 81 -6.07 -18.72 6.68
N LEU A 82 -6.61 -19.07 5.51
CA LEU A 82 -8.04 -18.96 5.19
C LEU A 82 -8.61 -20.33 4.81
N ALA A 83 -9.92 -20.51 5.01
CA ALA A 83 -10.62 -21.68 4.48
C ALA A 83 -10.50 -21.72 2.93
N PRO A 84 -10.42 -22.91 2.30
CA PRO A 84 -10.12 -23.01 0.85
C PRO A 84 -11.09 -22.25 -0.06
N ASP A 85 -12.38 -22.30 0.24
CA ASP A 85 -13.43 -21.58 -0.48
C ASP A 85 -13.28 -20.05 -0.35
N VAL A 86 -12.99 -19.58 0.86
CA VAL A 86 -12.72 -18.16 1.14
C VAL A 86 -11.45 -17.70 0.43
N LEU A 87 -10.41 -18.53 0.43
CA LEU A 87 -9.15 -18.24 -0.24
C LEU A 87 -9.36 -18.09 -1.75
N LEU A 88 -10.11 -19.01 -2.38
CA LEU A 88 -10.41 -18.95 -3.81
C LEU A 88 -11.14 -17.64 -4.17
N MET A 89 -12.19 -17.30 -3.43
CA MET A 89 -12.93 -16.04 -3.65
C MET A 89 -12.04 -14.79 -3.50
N ARG A 90 -11.05 -14.82 -2.60
CA ARG A 90 -10.09 -13.72 -2.44
C ARG A 90 -9.11 -13.66 -3.61
N GLN A 91 -8.60 -14.80 -4.07
CA GLN A 91 -7.71 -14.87 -5.22
C GLN A 91 -8.37 -14.38 -6.51
N GLU A 92 -9.63 -14.74 -6.75
CA GLU A 92 -10.41 -14.26 -7.90
C GLU A 92 -10.59 -12.74 -7.87
N LYS A 93 -10.93 -12.18 -6.70
CA LYS A 93 -11.02 -10.72 -6.51
C LYS A 93 -9.68 -10.04 -6.76
N GLU A 94 -8.58 -10.62 -6.29
CA GLU A 94 -7.23 -10.10 -6.53
C GLU A 94 -6.86 -10.14 -8.02
N ALA A 95 -7.19 -11.21 -8.73
CA ALA A 95 -6.90 -11.35 -10.16
C ALA A 95 -7.61 -10.28 -11.01
N VAL A 96 -8.83 -9.89 -10.62
CA VAL A 96 -9.59 -8.81 -11.28
C VAL A 96 -9.04 -7.43 -10.92
N ALA A 97 -8.63 -7.21 -9.67
CA ALA A 97 -8.17 -5.91 -9.20
C ALA A 97 -6.74 -5.59 -9.63
N LEU A 98 -5.83 -6.57 -9.64
CA LEU A 98 -4.39 -6.41 -9.85
C LEU A 98 -4.03 -5.64 -11.14
N PRO A 99 -4.62 -5.92 -12.33
CA PRO A 99 -4.23 -5.27 -13.58
C PRO A 99 -4.24 -3.74 -13.54
N ARG A 100 -5.14 -3.13 -12.75
CA ARG A 100 -5.23 -1.67 -12.57
C ARG A 100 -3.95 -1.08 -11.96
N PHE A 101 -3.28 -1.84 -11.09
CA PHE A 101 -2.16 -1.38 -10.26
C PHE A 101 -0.79 -1.78 -10.82
N LEU A 102 -0.75 -2.63 -11.86
CA LEU A 102 0.50 -3.06 -12.47
C LEU A 102 1.33 -1.88 -12.99
N PRO A 103 2.67 -2.05 -13.10
CA PRO A 103 3.56 -1.01 -13.60
C PRO A 103 3.08 -0.39 -14.90
N PHE A 104 3.14 0.94 -14.99
CA PHE A 104 2.68 1.73 -16.15
C PHE A 104 1.17 1.66 -16.44
N GLY A 105 0.40 1.07 -15.52
CA GLY A 105 -1.05 1.04 -15.56
C GLY A 105 -1.68 2.44 -15.40
N PRO A 106 -3.00 2.55 -15.66
CA PRO A 106 -3.70 3.83 -15.64
C PRO A 106 -3.67 4.51 -14.28
N TRP A 107 -3.77 3.74 -13.18
CA TRP A 107 -3.73 4.30 -11.84
C TRP A 107 -2.37 4.94 -11.50
N GLN A 108 -1.25 4.28 -11.85
CA GLN A 108 0.07 4.85 -11.60
C GLN A 108 0.30 6.15 -12.39
N LYS A 109 -0.20 6.20 -13.63
CA LYS A 109 -0.13 7.41 -14.47
C LYS A 109 -0.96 8.55 -13.92
N GLY A 110 -2.13 8.26 -13.34
CA GLY A 110 -3.01 9.24 -12.71
C GLY A 110 -2.58 9.68 -11.31
N THR A 111 -1.58 9.02 -10.71
CA THR A 111 -1.10 9.33 -9.35
C THR A 111 0.42 9.51 -9.29
N PRO A 112 1.02 10.45 -10.06
CA PRO A 112 2.47 10.57 -10.15
C PRO A 112 3.14 11.20 -8.90
N SER A 113 2.37 11.72 -7.93
CA SER A 113 2.84 12.18 -6.62
C SER A 113 1.87 11.79 -5.51
N LEU A 114 2.28 11.92 -4.23
CA LEU A 114 1.35 11.73 -3.10
C LEU A 114 0.24 12.78 -3.08
N ARG A 115 0.46 13.98 -3.60
CA ARG A 115 -0.61 14.97 -3.76
C ARG A 115 -1.66 14.47 -4.75
N ASP A 116 -1.25 13.97 -5.92
CA ASP A 116 -2.20 13.47 -6.92
C ASP A 116 -2.93 12.22 -6.38
N MET A 117 -2.24 11.40 -5.58
CA MET A 117 -2.84 10.27 -4.88
C MET A 117 -3.87 10.70 -3.83
N HIS A 118 -3.61 11.80 -3.11
CA HIS A 118 -4.58 12.39 -2.20
C HIS A 118 -5.84 12.85 -2.94
N GLU A 119 -5.67 13.55 -4.06
CA GLU A 119 -6.78 13.99 -4.91
C GLU A 119 -7.59 12.78 -5.42
N TRP A 120 -6.91 11.75 -5.94
CA TRP A 120 -7.53 10.50 -6.38
C TRP A 120 -8.28 9.77 -5.25
N LEU A 121 -7.68 9.66 -4.05
CA LEU A 121 -8.30 9.01 -2.89
C LEU A 121 -9.63 9.69 -2.51
N ASN A 122 -9.69 11.02 -2.53
CA ASN A 122 -10.88 11.74 -2.08
C ASN A 122 -11.95 11.93 -3.18
N GLN A 123 -11.65 11.64 -4.44
CA GLN A 123 -12.56 11.89 -5.56
C GLN A 123 -13.00 10.62 -6.29
N GLU A 124 -12.12 9.63 -6.41
CA GLU A 124 -12.34 8.45 -7.27
C GLU A 124 -12.31 7.12 -6.52
N ASN A 125 -11.73 7.08 -5.31
CA ASN A 125 -11.63 5.85 -4.55
C ASN A 125 -12.96 5.51 -3.88
N THR A 126 -13.47 4.31 -4.12
CA THR A 126 -14.77 3.85 -3.60
C THR A 126 -14.85 3.78 -2.07
N ALA A 127 -13.73 3.84 -1.35
CA ALA A 127 -13.69 3.78 0.11
C ALA A 127 -13.66 5.17 0.78
N TYR A 128 -13.18 6.22 0.10
CA TYR A 128 -13.03 7.56 0.70
C TYR A 128 -13.66 8.70 -0.10
N ALA A 129 -14.06 8.48 -1.36
CA ALA A 129 -14.82 9.47 -2.09
C ALA A 129 -16.16 9.74 -1.39
N ALA A 130 -16.48 11.02 -1.21
CA ALA A 130 -17.73 11.50 -0.62
C ALA A 130 -18.87 11.50 -1.63
#